data_AF-V9H1H2-F1
#
_entry.id   AF-V9H1H2-F1
#
_cell.length_a   1.000
_cell.length_b   1.000
_cell.length_c   1.000
_cell.angle_alpha   90.00
_cell.angle_beta   90.00
_cell.angle_gamma   90.00
#
_symmetry.space_group_name_H-M   'P 1'
#
loop_
_entity.id
_entity.type
_entity.pdbx_description
1 polymer ?
#
loop_
_entity_poly.entity_id
_entity_poly.type
_entity_poly.pdbx_seq_one_letter_code
_entity_poly.pdbx_strand_id
1 'polypeptide(L)' 'DLDEEIYVRGPPGFRQQEGDTWFLQKSLYGLKQSGLMWYLCLTDKLNSMGFIKSKTDECMFRKRSNNA' A
#
# COMPACT_ATOMS: atom_id res chain seq x y z
N ASP A 1 0.77 -1.01 -6.43
CA ASP A 1 2.13 -0.63 -6.85
C ASP A 1 2.32 0.87 -6.70
N LEU A 2 3.54 1.38 -6.85
CA LEU A 2 3.80 2.82 -6.77
C LEU A 2 3.45 3.49 -8.10
N ASP A 3 2.66 4.56 -8.04
CA ASP A 3 2.29 5.36 -9.22
C ASP A 3 3.43 6.30 -9.67
N GLU A 4 4.44 6.49 -8.82
CA GLU A 4 5.57 7.39 -9.02
C GLU A 4 6.90 6.65 -8.81
N GLU A 5 7.93 7.07 -9.56
CA GLU A 5 9.29 6.58 -9.38
C GLU A 5 9.94 7.26 -8.17
N ILE A 6 10.24 6.46 -7.13
CA ILE A 6 10.83 6.99 -5.90
C ILE A 6 12.22 6.39 -5.70
N TYR A 7 13.20 7.27 -5.62
CA TYR A 7 14.58 6.94 -5.30
C TYR A 7 14.90 7.38 -3.88
N VAL A 8 15.48 6.48 -3.08
CA VAL A 8 15.89 6.75 -1.71
C VAL A 8 17.38 6.50 -1.53
N ARG A 9 17.98 7.15 -0.53
CA ARG A 9 19.30 6.76 -0.06
C ARG A 9 19.21 5.38 0.60
N GLY A 10 20.20 4.53 0.39
CA GLY A 10 20.27 3.25 1.07
C GLY A 10 20.31 3.42 2.58
N PRO A 11 19.73 2.48 3.34
CA PRO A 11 19.70 2.55 4.80
C PRO A 11 21.12 2.40 5.38
N PRO A 12 21.34 2.92 6.61
CA PRO A 12 22.63 2.76 7.29
C PRO A 12 22.97 1.27 7.45
N GLY A 13 24.24 0.91 7.21
CA GLY A 13 24.73 -0.47 7.31
C GLY A 13 24.87 -1.21 5.98
N PHE A 14 24.41 -0.62 4.87
CA PHE A 14 24.65 -1.15 3.53
C PHE A 14 25.83 -0.43 2.87
N ARG A 15 26.63 -1.17 2.08
CA ARG A 15 27.70 -0.56 1.27
C ARG A 15 27.05 0.19 0.11
N GLN A 16 27.25 1.51 0.06
CA GLN A 16 26.88 2.37 -1.06
C GLN A 16 28.06 3.29 -1.40
N GLN A 17 28.26 3.53 -2.69
CA GLN A 17 29.13 4.59 -3.18
C GLN A 17 28.38 5.93 -3.14
N GLU A 18 29.15 7.02 -3.16
CA GLU A 18 28.57 8.35 -3.26
C GLU A 18 27.82 8.51 -4.58
N GLY A 19 26.53 8.86 -4.50
CA GLY A 19 25.64 8.94 -5.66
C GLY A 19 24.72 7.73 -5.87
N ASP A 20 24.94 6.62 -5.15
CA ASP A 20 24.05 5.46 -5.25
C ASP A 20 22.66 5.78 -4.66
N THR A 21 21.62 5.39 -5.39
CA THR A 21 20.22 5.48 -4.93
C THR A 21 19.51 4.15 -5.17
N TRP A 22 18.47 3.90 -4.38
CA TRP A 22 17.67 2.68 -4.44
C TRP A 22 16.29 3.04 -4.97
N PHE A 23 15.87 2.33 -6.02
CA PHE A 23 14.53 2.46 -6.55
C PHE A 23 13.54 1.66 -5.71
N LEU A 24 12.47 2.30 -5.25
CA LEU A 24 11.41 1.64 -4.52
C LEU A 24 10.45 0.93 -5.47
N GLN A 25 10.34 -0.39 -5.34
CA GLN A 25 9.32 -1.18 -6.04
C GLN A 25 7.96 -1.15 -5.34
N LYS A 26 7.94 -0.86 -4.04
CA LYS A 26 6.73 -0.81 -3.21
C LYS A 26 6.82 0.36 -2.25
N SER A 27 5.66 0.86 -1.83
CA SER A 27 5.61 1.92 -0.83
C SER A 27 6.20 1.46 0.49
N LEU A 28 7.21 2.18 0.97
CA LEU A 28 7.71 2.05 2.34
C LEU A 28 6.82 2.81 3.30
N TYR A 29 6.93 2.54 4.60
CA TYR A 29 6.32 3.36 5.64
C TYR A 29 6.98 4.74 5.72
N GLY A 30 6.22 5.76 6.10
CA GLY A 30 6.71 7.13 6.26
C GLY A 30 6.77 7.95 4.96
N LEU A 31 6.43 7.36 3.82
CA LEU A 31 6.18 8.12 2.60
C LEU A 31 4.79 8.77 2.67
N LYS A 32 4.62 9.91 2.01
CA LYS A 32 3.35 10.65 2.00
C LYS A 32 2.19 9.78 1.49
N GLN A 33 2.46 8.92 0.52
CA GLN A 33 1.49 8.02 -0.10
C GLN A 33 1.34 6.66 0.60
N SER A 34 2.13 6.36 1.66
CA SER A 34 2.08 5.05 2.32
C SER A 34 0.69 4.67 2.80
N GLY A 35 -0.04 5.62 3.39
CA GLY A 35 -1.40 5.40 3.89
C GLY A 35 -2.37 5.03 2.77
N LEU A 36 -2.31 5.75 1.65
CA LEU A 36 -3.14 5.48 0.47
C LEU A 36 -2.80 4.13 -0.16
N MET A 37 -1.52 3.83 -0.35
CA MET A 37 -1.07 2.56 -0.93
C MET A 37 -1.50 1.36 -0.10
N TRP A 38 -1.47 1.49 1.23
CA TRP A 38 -1.98 0.46 2.11
C TRP A 38 -3.50 0.31 2.00
N TYR A 39 -4.23 1.42 1.99
CA TYR A 39 -5.68 1.42 1.80
C TYR A 39 -6.10 0.74 0.49
N LEU A 40 -5.44 1.05 -0.62
CA LEU A 40 -5.72 0.44 -1.93
C LEU A 40 -5.43 -1.07 -1.92
N CYS A 41 -4.28 -1.48 -1.38
CA CYS A 41 -3.91 -2.89 -1.22
C CYS A 41 -4.95 -3.65 -0.39
N LEU A 42 -5.36 -3.09 0.74
CA LEU A 42 -6.39 -3.69 1.59
C LEU A 42 -7.75 -3.76 0.89
N THR A 43 -8.14 -2.69 0.21
CA THR A 43 -9.41 -2.62 -0.53
C THR A 43 -9.48 -3.70 -1.60
N ASP A 44 -8.43 -3.86 -2.40
CA ASP A 44 -8.34 -4.90 -3.42
C ASP A 44 -8.45 -6.30 -2.79
N LYS A 45 -7.74 -6.53 -1.68
CA LYS A 45 -7.77 -7.81 -0.97
C LYS A 45 -9.15 -8.12 -0.38
N LEU A 46 -9.82 -7.13 0.19
CA LEU A 46 -11.16 -7.30 0.75
C LEU A 46 -12.19 -7.56 -0.36
N ASN A 47 -12.10 -6.84 -1.48
CA ASN A 47 -12.93 -7.08 -2.66
C ASN A 47 -12.72 -8.49 -3.21
N SER A 48 -11.48 -8.97 -3.30
CA SER A 48 -11.18 -10.34 -3.74
C SER A 48 -11.74 -11.41 -2.79
N MET A 49 -11.95 -11.07 -1.52
CA MET A 49 -12.59 -11.93 -0.51
C MET A 49 -14.12 -11.84 -0.51
N GLY A 50 -14.72 -11.04 -1.40
CA GLY A 50 -16.16 -10.84 -1.51
C GLY A 50 -16.74 -9.83 -0.52
N PHE A 51 -15.91 -8.99 0.10
CA PHE A 51 -16.40 -7.82 0.82
C PHE A 51 -16.81 -6.74 -0.18
N ILE A 52 -17.82 -5.95 0.21
CA ILE A 52 -18.34 -4.83 -0.55
C ILE A 52 -18.13 -3.57 0.28
N LYS A 53 -17.48 -2.59 -0.32
CA LYS A 53 -17.27 -1.27 0.27
C LYS A 53 -18.59 -0.51 0.47
N SER A 54 -18.70 0.20 1.59
CA SER A 54 -19.84 1.08 1.87
C SER A 54 -19.80 2.33 0.98
N LYS A 55 -20.98 2.83 0.57
CA LYS A 55 -21.09 4.09 -0.18
C LYS A 55 -21.05 5.33 0.70
N THR A 56 -21.33 5.16 2.00
CA THR A 56 -21.45 6.27 2.95
C THR A 56 -20.18 6.48 3.75
N ASP A 57 -19.35 5.43 3.88
CA ASP A 57 -18.11 5.46 4.64
C ASP A 57 -17.02 4.70 3.88
N GLU A 58 -15.95 5.41 3.55
CA GLU A 58 -14.85 4.95 2.71
C GLU A 58 -14.02 3.83 3.35
N CYS A 59 -14.02 3.74 4.68
CA CYS A 59 -13.26 2.76 5.45
C CYS A 59 -14.09 1.53 5.86
N MET A 60 -15.39 1.51 5.54
CA MET A 60 -16.29 0.45 5.96
C MET A 60 -16.51 -0.58 4.85
N PHE A 61 -16.34 -1.85 5.20
CA PHE A 61 -16.54 -3.00 4.32
C PHE A 61 -17.52 -3.98 4.95
N ARG A 62 -18.43 -4.53 4.15
CA ARG A 62 -19.40 -5.54 4.59
C ARG A 62 -19.33 -6.78 3.72
N LYS A 63 -19.48 -7.95 4.33
CA LYS A 63 -19.65 -9.22 3.63
C LYS A 63 -20.91 -9.88 4.19
N ARG A 64 -21.84 -10.26 3.31
CA ARG A 64 -23.01 -11.03 3.72
C ARG A 64 -22.57 -12.47 3.98
N SER A 65 -22.74 -12.94 5.21
CA SER A 65 -22.67 -14.38 5.50
C SER A 65 -24.04 -14.98 5.15
N ASN A 66 -24.07 -15.95 4.25
CA ASN A 66 -25.23 -16.83 4.11
C ASN A 66 -25.16 -17.86 5.26
N ASN A 67 -25.56 -17.45 6.46
CA ASN A 67 -25.95 -18.42 7.47
C ASN A 67 -27.40 -18.81 7.16
N ALA A 68 -27.55 -19.90 6.41
CA ALA A 68 -28.79 -20.67 6.36
C ALA A 68 -28.91 -21.50 7.64
#